data_AF-A0A833X452-F1
#
_entry.id   AF-A0A833X452-F1
#
_cell.length_a   1.000
_cell.length_b   1.000
_cell.length_c   1.000
_cell.angle_alpha   90.00
_cell.angle_beta   90.00
_cell.angle_gamma   90.00
#
_symmetry.space_group_name_H-M   'P 1'
#
loop_
_entity.id
_entity.type
_entity.pdbx_description
1 polymer ?
#
loop_
_entity_poly.entity_id
_entity_poly.type
_entity_poly.pdbx_seq_one_letter_code
_entity_poly.pdbx_strand_id
1 'polypeptide(L)'
;MKMGRRSKGIAFCVLCISLCLRIVQGYKESETMRTLKLEQGDSHEVHCSRERSQAAWKIIEEYLKPFVEKERYQISRRCRLHPDNDLYRDQEQHKIHVDLNEWQCGYCRKRFYTEKYLDRHFDNRHYDLLNTSHSRCLADVCGALHCDLVMDSMPRKTKCNPAAAARNHHLCESLADSCFPVNQGPSASHLHEFFLRQFCDAHACTGGQKPFSRGHRKTRSIFYLSISILTLVLLPLFYIFIYMHQRGIKGGTVELKRISKSVRKKKPS
;
A
#
# COMPACT_ATOMS: atom_id res chain seq x y z
N MET A 1 3.98 -60.96 -11.08
CA MET A 1 3.15 -59.75 -11.33
C MET A 1 3.27 -58.79 -10.17
N LYS A 2 3.65 -57.54 -10.45
CA LYS A 2 3.92 -56.49 -9.44
C LYS A 2 2.60 -55.82 -9.00
N MET A 3 2.18 -56.10 -7.78
CA MET A 3 1.20 -55.29 -7.04
C MET A 3 1.93 -54.05 -6.50
N GLY A 4 1.45 -52.84 -6.79
CA GLY A 4 1.96 -51.64 -6.10
C GLY A 4 2.14 -50.39 -6.97
N ARG A 5 1.04 -49.79 -7.44
CA ARG A 5 1.08 -48.37 -7.88
C ARG A 5 -0.26 -47.62 -7.88
N ARG A 6 -1.28 -48.11 -7.17
CA ARG A 6 -2.58 -47.41 -7.03
C ARG A 6 -2.86 -46.82 -5.65
N SER A 7 -2.07 -47.15 -4.62
CA SER A 7 -2.32 -46.73 -3.24
C SER A 7 -1.81 -45.30 -2.91
N LYS A 8 -0.79 -44.79 -3.61
CA LYS A 8 -0.19 -43.47 -3.32
C LYS A 8 -1.06 -42.28 -3.74
N GLY A 9 -1.89 -42.43 -4.79
CA GLY A 9 -2.80 -41.36 -5.23
C GLY A 9 -3.99 -41.17 -4.30
N ILE A 10 -4.51 -42.28 -3.73
CA ILE A 10 -5.65 -42.25 -2.82
C ILE A 10 -5.24 -41.62 -1.48
N ALA A 11 -4.05 -41.96 -0.97
CA ALA A 11 -3.52 -41.36 0.26
C ALA A 11 -3.32 -39.83 0.15
N PHE A 12 -2.88 -39.35 -1.01
CA PHE A 12 -2.68 -37.91 -1.26
C PHE A 12 -4.01 -37.15 -1.35
N CYS A 13 -5.03 -37.72 -2.01
CA CYS A 13 -6.36 -37.12 -2.07
C CYS A 13 -7.02 -37.03 -0.69
N VAL A 14 -6.87 -38.07 0.15
CA VAL A 14 -7.42 -38.07 1.52
C VAL A 14 -6.74 -37.01 2.40
N LEU A 15 -5.43 -36.80 2.23
CA LEU A 15 -4.69 -35.76 2.96
C LEU A 15 -5.16 -34.35 2.58
N CYS A 16 -5.38 -34.09 1.28
CA CYS A 16 -5.88 -32.79 0.80
C CYS A 16 -7.33 -32.51 1.25
N ILE A 17 -8.19 -33.52 1.27
CA ILE A 17 -9.58 -33.37 1.75
C ILE A 17 -9.59 -33.09 3.26
N SER A 18 -8.73 -33.76 4.03
CA SER A 18 -8.58 -33.50 5.47
C SER A 18 -8.06 -32.08 5.75
N LEU A 19 -7.11 -31.58 4.95
CA LEU A 19 -6.61 -30.20 5.06
C LEU A 19 -7.70 -29.18 4.70
N CYS A 20 -8.50 -29.44 3.67
CA CYS A 20 -9.64 -28.58 3.29
C CYS A 20 -10.73 -28.54 4.37
N LEU A 21 -11.07 -29.67 5.01
CA LEU A 21 -12.04 -29.69 6.10
C LEU A 21 -11.56 -28.90 7.33
N ARG A 22 -10.25 -28.93 7.63
CA ARG A 22 -9.64 -28.14 8.72
C ARG A 22 -9.72 -26.64 8.45
N ILE A 23 -9.53 -26.21 7.20
CA ILE A 23 -9.64 -24.80 6.79
C ILE A 23 -11.11 -24.32 6.87
N VAL A 24 -12.07 -25.16 6.49
CA VAL A 24 -13.51 -24.84 6.57
C VAL A 24 -14.00 -24.79 8.03
N GLN A 25 -13.48 -25.64 8.92
CA GLN A 25 -13.79 -25.57 10.36
C GLN A 25 -13.18 -24.34 11.04
N GLY A 26 -11.94 -23.95 10.68
CA GLY A 26 -11.32 -22.73 11.20
C GLY A 26 -12.03 -21.43 10.77
N TYR A 27 -12.76 -21.44 9.66
CA TYR A 27 -13.57 -20.30 9.21
C TYR A 27 -14.88 -20.16 9.99
N LYS A 28 -15.49 -21.28 10.43
CA LYS A 28 -16.75 -21.28 11.19
C LYS A 28 -16.61 -20.85 12.65
N GLU A 29 -15.43 -20.97 13.26
CA GLU A 29 -15.18 -20.45 14.61
C GLU A 29 -14.96 -18.93 14.66
N SER A 30 -14.80 -18.26 13.52
CA SER A 30 -14.62 -16.80 13.46
C SER A 30 -15.94 -16.00 13.34
N GLU A 31 -17.06 -16.64 12.98
CA GLU A 31 -18.33 -15.96 12.75
C GLU A 31 -19.24 -15.89 14.00
N THR A 32 -19.00 -16.72 15.01
CA THR A 32 -19.84 -16.82 16.22
C THR A 32 -19.35 -16.01 17.42
N MET A 33 -18.25 -15.26 17.29
CA MET A 33 -17.73 -14.35 18.34
C MET A 33 -18.02 -12.87 18.03
N ARG A 34 -19.21 -12.55 17.52
CA ARG A 34 -19.67 -11.16 17.29
C ARG A 34 -21.06 -10.92 17.88
N THR A 35 -21.25 -11.30 19.13
CA THR A 35 -22.42 -10.85 19.87
C THR A 35 -22.06 -10.76 21.34
N LEU A 36 -22.33 -9.59 21.93
CA LEU A 36 -22.26 -9.23 23.35
C LEU A 36 -20.88 -8.84 23.90
N LYS A 37 -20.56 -7.55 23.77
CA LYS A 37 -20.24 -6.72 24.96
C LYS A 37 -20.46 -5.24 24.62
N LEU A 38 -21.68 -4.77 24.88
CA LEU A 38 -21.96 -3.37 25.15
C LEU A 38 -21.99 -3.23 26.68
N GLU A 39 -21.50 -2.09 27.16
CA GLU A 39 -21.44 -1.61 28.56
C GLU A 39 -20.30 -2.27 29.40
N GLN A 40 -19.40 -1.55 30.07
CA GLN A 40 -19.49 -0.25 30.74
C GLN A 40 -18.06 0.25 31.07
N GLY A 41 -17.81 1.56 31.02
CA GLY A 41 -16.56 2.15 31.55
C GLY A 41 -16.31 3.59 31.13
N ASP A 42 -16.66 4.53 32.01
CA ASP A 42 -16.32 5.95 31.91
C ASP A 42 -14.78 6.14 31.91
N SER A 43 -14.23 6.27 30.70
CA SER A 43 -12.90 6.82 30.43
C SER A 43 -12.92 7.32 29.00
N HIS A 44 -13.03 8.64 28.79
CA HIS A 44 -12.93 9.37 27.52
C HIS A 44 -12.76 8.47 26.27
N GLU A 45 -13.82 7.79 25.85
CA GLU A 45 -13.71 6.80 24.79
C GLU A 45 -13.73 7.54 23.45
N VAL A 46 -12.55 7.68 22.85
CA VAL A 46 -12.40 8.25 21.51
C VAL A 46 -13.03 7.31 20.49
N HIS A 47 -14.28 7.59 20.10
CA HIS A 47 -15.00 6.89 19.05
C HIS A 47 -14.52 7.29 17.64
N CYS A 48 -13.23 7.10 17.36
CA CYS A 48 -12.67 7.32 16.03
C CYS A 48 -12.24 5.98 15.40
N SER A 49 -12.72 5.68 14.20
CA SER A 49 -12.30 4.48 13.48
C SER A 49 -10.93 4.71 12.84
N ARG A 50 -9.90 4.05 13.36
CA ARG A 50 -8.52 4.13 12.85
C ARG A 50 -8.43 3.77 11.36
N GLU A 51 -9.00 2.64 10.96
CA GLU A 51 -8.98 2.15 9.57
C GLU A 51 -9.57 3.18 8.58
N ARG A 52 -10.69 3.81 8.96
CA ARG A 52 -11.30 4.89 8.17
C ARG A 52 -10.46 6.16 8.16
N SER A 53 -9.87 6.52 9.30
CA SER A 53 -8.95 7.66 9.41
C SER A 53 -7.72 7.49 8.49
N GLN A 54 -7.14 6.29 8.46
CA GLN A 54 -6.04 5.94 7.56
C GLN A 54 -6.47 6.04 6.09
N ALA A 55 -7.67 5.57 5.73
CA ALA A 55 -8.21 5.71 4.39
C ALA A 55 -8.40 7.18 3.98
N ALA A 56 -8.95 8.00 4.87
CA ALA A 56 -9.11 9.45 4.65
C ALA A 56 -7.74 10.12 4.43
N TRP A 57 -6.76 9.83 5.28
CA TRP A 57 -5.41 10.36 5.15
C TRP A 57 -4.77 9.97 3.81
N LYS A 58 -4.87 8.70 3.42
CA LYS A 58 -4.35 8.21 2.14
C LYS A 58 -4.95 8.96 0.95
N ILE A 59 -6.26 9.24 0.99
CA ILE A 59 -6.92 10.03 -0.05
C ILE A 59 -6.40 11.47 -0.09
N ILE A 60 -6.24 12.11 1.07
CA ILE A 60 -5.67 13.45 1.19
C ILE A 60 -4.26 13.48 0.61
N GLU A 61 -3.42 12.51 0.96
CA GLU A 61 -2.04 12.43 0.50
C GLU A 61 -1.93 12.14 -1.00
N GLU A 62 -2.74 11.24 -1.55
CA GLU A 62 -2.65 10.85 -2.95
C GLU A 62 -3.31 11.86 -3.91
N TYR A 63 -4.42 12.48 -3.50
CA TYR A 63 -5.26 13.28 -4.40
C TYR A 63 -5.29 14.78 -4.09
N LEU A 64 -5.05 15.20 -2.84
CA LEU A 64 -5.12 16.63 -2.46
C LEU A 64 -3.74 17.26 -2.30
N LYS A 65 -2.86 16.64 -1.50
CA LYS A 65 -1.52 17.14 -1.16
C LYS A 65 -0.67 17.54 -2.37
N PRO A 66 -0.64 16.81 -3.50
CA PRO A 66 0.15 17.21 -4.66
C PRO A 66 -0.27 18.55 -5.26
N PHE A 67 -1.56 18.90 -5.18
CA PHE A 67 -2.08 20.17 -5.70
C PHE A 67 -1.84 21.31 -4.71
N VAL A 68 -2.01 21.05 -3.41
CA VAL A 68 -1.69 22.02 -2.35
C VAL A 68 -0.21 22.41 -2.40
N GLU A 69 0.69 21.45 -2.55
CA GLU A 69 2.13 21.68 -2.69
C GLU A 69 2.48 22.44 -3.97
N LYS A 70 1.81 22.11 -5.09
CA LYS A 70 2.01 22.79 -6.37
C LYS A 70 1.63 24.28 -6.30
N GLU A 71 0.52 24.59 -5.63
CA GLU A 71 0.04 25.96 -5.40
C GLU A 71 0.78 26.66 -4.25
N ARG A 72 1.71 25.97 -3.56
CA ARG A 72 2.43 26.45 -2.35
C ARG A 72 1.49 26.99 -1.28
N TYR A 73 0.30 26.42 -1.19
CA TYR A 73 -0.72 26.86 -0.26
C TYR A 73 -0.51 26.23 1.12
N GLN A 74 -0.67 27.03 2.17
CA GLN A 74 -0.64 26.56 3.55
C GLN A 74 -2.07 26.38 4.05
N ILE A 75 -2.45 25.13 4.31
CA ILE A 75 -3.75 24.82 4.91
C ILE A 75 -3.81 25.48 6.29
N SER A 76 -4.91 26.13 6.61
CA SER A 76 -5.10 26.75 7.93
C SER A 76 -5.20 25.69 9.03
N ARG A 77 -4.62 25.93 10.21
CA ARG A 77 -4.83 25.08 11.41
C ARG A 77 -6.29 24.96 11.83
N ARG A 78 -7.18 25.84 11.35
CA ARG A 78 -8.63 25.73 11.60
C ARG A 78 -9.31 24.66 10.73
N CYS A 79 -8.72 24.30 9.59
CA CYS A 79 -9.23 23.30 8.67
C CYS A 79 -9.17 21.89 9.28
N ARG A 80 -10.21 21.08 9.06
CA ARG A 80 -10.24 19.68 9.54
C ARG A 80 -9.20 18.78 8.85
N LEU A 81 -8.83 19.10 7.61
CA LEU A 81 -7.85 18.36 6.81
C LEU A 81 -6.40 18.76 7.10
N HIS A 82 -6.17 19.66 8.09
CA HIS A 82 -4.81 20.04 8.45
C HIS A 82 -4.06 18.85 9.05
N PRO A 83 -2.81 18.56 8.64
CA PRO A 83 -2.06 17.40 9.15
C PRO A 83 -1.91 17.37 10.67
N ASP A 84 -1.64 18.51 11.31
CA ASP A 84 -1.49 18.61 12.77
C ASP A 84 -2.80 18.35 13.55
N ASN A 85 -3.95 18.40 12.86
CA ASN A 85 -5.24 18.16 13.50
C ASN A 85 -5.65 16.68 13.43
N ASP A 86 -4.93 15.82 12.72
CA ASP A 86 -5.26 14.40 12.64
C ASP A 86 -4.92 13.68 13.95
N LEU A 87 -5.95 13.11 14.59
CA LEU A 87 -5.86 12.40 15.87
C LEU A 87 -4.80 11.30 15.86
N TYR A 88 -4.71 10.51 14.80
CA TYR A 88 -3.80 9.36 14.76
C TYR A 88 -2.46 9.70 14.11
N ARG A 89 -2.26 10.95 13.69
CA ARG A 89 -1.10 11.37 12.88
C ARG A 89 0.22 10.93 13.45
N ASP A 90 0.43 11.21 14.73
CA ASP A 90 1.66 10.90 15.44
C ASP A 90 1.91 9.39 15.46
N GLN A 91 0.89 8.59 15.80
CA GLN A 91 1.02 7.13 15.85
C GLN A 91 1.31 6.51 14.47
N GLU A 92 0.65 7.01 13.42
CA GLU A 92 0.90 6.55 12.04
C GLU A 92 2.33 6.89 11.58
N GLN A 93 2.88 8.05 11.99
CA GLN A 93 4.28 8.41 11.73
C GLN A 93 5.29 7.55 12.48
N HIS A 94 4.87 6.95 13.61
CA HIS A 94 5.69 6.04 14.41
C HIS A 94 5.51 4.56 14.03
N LYS A 95 4.90 4.27 12.87
CA LYS A 95 4.93 2.94 12.26
C LYS A 95 6.21 2.76 11.46
N ILE A 96 7.04 1.81 11.88
CA ILE A 96 8.29 1.49 11.18
C ILE A 96 8.11 0.15 10.49
N HIS A 97 8.12 0.14 9.15
CA HIS A 97 8.14 -1.09 8.36
C HIS A 97 9.59 -1.50 8.13
N VAL A 98 10.03 -2.57 8.80
CA VAL A 98 11.44 -3.01 8.77
C VAL A 98 11.69 -3.98 7.63
N ASP A 99 10.87 -5.02 7.50
CA ASP A 99 10.98 -6.08 6.49
C ASP A 99 9.58 -6.52 6.00
N LEU A 100 9.51 -7.39 4.97
CA LEU A 100 8.28 -7.83 4.29
C LEU A 100 7.14 -8.28 5.22
N ASN A 101 7.46 -8.71 6.45
CA ASN A 101 6.51 -9.15 7.46
C ASN A 101 6.90 -8.66 8.86
N GLU A 102 7.53 -7.50 8.95
CA GLU A 102 8.01 -6.99 10.23
C GLU A 102 7.73 -5.50 10.40
N TRP A 103 6.81 -5.23 11.31
CA TRP A 103 6.40 -3.91 11.74
C TRP A 103 6.95 -3.63 13.13
N GLN A 104 7.41 -2.42 13.37
CA GLN A 104 7.96 -2.01 14.65
C GLN A 104 7.27 -0.74 15.16
N CYS A 105 6.95 -0.75 16.44
CA CYS A 105 6.44 0.43 17.15
C CYS A 105 7.57 1.44 17.40
N GLY A 106 7.42 2.67 16.92
CA GLY A 106 8.41 3.74 17.10
C GLY A 106 8.61 4.18 18.56
N TYR A 107 7.59 4.02 19.42
CA TYR A 107 7.68 4.44 20.84
C TYR A 107 8.43 3.44 21.72
N CYS A 108 8.10 2.14 21.62
CA CYS A 108 8.64 1.11 22.51
C CYS A 108 9.48 0.04 21.80
N ARG A 109 9.67 0.15 20.48
CA ARG A 109 10.49 -0.72 19.63
C ARG A 109 10.04 -2.18 19.56
N LYS A 110 8.85 -2.53 20.06
CA LYS A 110 8.24 -3.86 19.91
C LYS A 110 7.96 -4.17 18.44
N ARG A 111 8.21 -5.41 18.05
CA ARG A 111 8.06 -5.92 16.68
C ARG A 111 6.79 -6.76 16.56
N PHE A 112 6.16 -6.70 15.41
CA PHE A 112 4.89 -7.34 15.07
C PHE A 112 4.95 -7.90 13.64
N TYR A 113 4.26 -9.00 13.41
CA TYR A 113 4.26 -9.65 12.10
C TYR A 113 3.40 -8.92 11.05
N THR A 114 2.37 -8.20 11.50
CA THR A 114 1.47 -7.43 10.62
C THR A 114 1.16 -6.06 11.20
N GLU A 115 0.83 -5.13 10.32
CA GLU A 115 0.40 -3.77 10.68
C GLU A 115 -0.80 -3.79 11.64
N LYS A 116 -1.77 -4.69 11.39
CA LYS A 116 -2.96 -4.83 12.23
C LYS A 116 -2.64 -5.10 13.70
N TYR A 117 -1.59 -5.88 14.00
CA TYR A 117 -1.17 -6.13 15.38
C TYR A 117 -0.46 -4.92 16.00
N LEU A 118 0.26 -4.15 15.18
CA LEU A 118 0.85 -2.89 15.62
C LEU A 118 -0.23 -1.84 15.93
N ASP A 119 -1.27 -1.74 15.10
CA ASP A 119 -2.41 -0.83 15.32
C ASP A 119 -3.12 -1.16 16.62
N ARG A 120 -3.45 -2.44 16.82
CA ARG A 120 -4.02 -2.91 18.08
C ARG A 120 -3.09 -2.64 19.27
N HIS A 121 -1.76 -2.71 19.08
CA HIS A 121 -0.82 -2.36 20.14
C HIS A 121 -0.88 -0.87 20.47
N PHE A 122 -1.01 0.04 19.49
CA PHE A 122 -1.20 1.46 19.76
C PHE A 122 -2.47 1.74 20.56
N ASP A 123 -3.59 1.12 20.16
CA ASP A 123 -4.87 1.29 20.84
C ASP A 123 -4.83 0.84 22.31
N ASN A 124 -4.04 -0.20 22.64
CA ASN A 124 -3.99 -0.76 23.99
C ASN A 124 -2.88 -0.20 24.88
N ARG A 125 -1.78 0.30 24.30
CA ARG A 125 -0.55 0.64 25.06
C ARG A 125 -0.07 2.07 24.88
N HIS A 126 -0.54 2.75 23.84
CA HIS A 126 -0.15 4.12 23.52
C HIS A 126 -1.38 5.01 23.30
N TYR A 127 -2.52 4.63 23.88
CA TYR A 127 -3.74 5.41 23.85
C TYR A 127 -3.55 6.80 24.46
N ASP A 128 -2.84 6.87 25.58
CA ASP A 128 -2.60 8.11 26.34
C ASP A 128 -1.73 9.14 25.58
N LEU A 129 -1.07 8.73 24.49
CA LEU A 129 -0.29 9.63 23.64
C LEU A 129 -1.17 10.40 22.64
N LEU A 130 -2.46 10.07 22.54
CA LEU A 130 -3.40 10.76 21.66
C LEU A 130 -3.77 12.14 22.24
N ASN A 131 -3.61 13.19 21.44
CA ASN A 131 -4.04 14.54 21.82
C ASN A 131 -5.54 14.74 21.56
N THR A 132 -6.39 14.18 22.41
CA THR A 132 -7.85 14.21 22.26
C THR A 132 -8.46 15.62 22.36
N SER A 133 -7.73 16.59 22.94
CA SER A 133 -8.23 17.96 23.18
C SER A 133 -8.24 18.86 21.94
N HIS A 134 -7.24 18.71 21.08
CA HIS A 134 -7.04 19.59 19.92
C HIS A 134 -7.15 18.87 18.57
N SER A 135 -6.96 17.55 18.58
CA SER A 135 -7.06 16.76 17.35
C SER A 135 -8.51 16.43 17.01
N ARG A 136 -8.71 16.01 15.76
CA ARG A 136 -9.99 15.69 15.15
C ARG A 136 -9.88 14.34 14.48
N CYS A 137 -10.97 13.59 14.52
CA CYS A 137 -11.06 12.31 13.86
C CYS A 137 -11.22 12.52 12.34
N LEU A 138 -10.27 12.05 11.52
CA LEU A 138 -10.43 12.11 10.06
C LEU A 138 -11.49 11.14 9.54
N ALA A 139 -11.86 10.11 10.31
CA ALA A 139 -12.97 9.23 9.91
C ALA A 139 -14.30 9.99 9.77
N ASP A 140 -14.48 11.11 10.48
CA ASP A 140 -15.68 11.94 10.39
C ASP A 140 -15.85 12.59 9.01
N VAL A 141 -14.75 12.82 8.29
CA VAL A 141 -14.78 13.40 6.93
C VAL A 141 -14.82 12.33 5.84
N CYS A 142 -14.86 11.04 6.19
CA CYS A 142 -14.84 9.96 5.20
C CYS A 142 -16.04 9.97 4.25
N GLY A 143 -17.21 10.41 4.74
CA GLY A 143 -18.38 10.61 3.90
C GLY A 143 -18.13 11.60 2.77
N ALA A 144 -17.42 12.70 3.05
CA ALA A 144 -17.07 13.70 2.06
C ALA A 144 -15.93 13.25 1.12
N LEU A 145 -14.95 12.50 1.65
CA LEU A 145 -13.76 12.08 0.90
C LEU A 145 -13.92 10.77 0.12
N HIS A 146 -15.05 10.08 0.21
CA HIS A 146 -15.28 8.77 -0.43
C HIS A 146 -14.32 7.66 0.06
N CYS A 147 -14.02 7.59 1.37
CA CYS A 147 -13.10 6.59 1.95
C CYS A 147 -13.45 5.14 1.56
N ASP A 148 -14.74 4.83 1.44
CA ASP A 148 -15.21 3.48 1.16
C ASP A 148 -14.66 2.94 -0.17
N LEU A 149 -14.31 3.83 -1.13
CA LEU A 149 -13.68 3.43 -2.40
C LEU A 149 -12.25 2.94 -2.27
N VAL A 150 -11.53 3.39 -1.23
CA VAL A 150 -10.15 2.99 -0.97
C VAL A 150 -10.10 1.78 -0.04
N MET A 151 -11.10 1.64 0.83
CA MET A 151 -11.20 0.50 1.75
C MET A 151 -11.78 -0.75 1.08
N ASP A 152 -12.81 -0.61 0.25
CA ASP A 152 -13.46 -1.76 -0.38
C ASP A 152 -12.70 -2.22 -1.63
N SER A 153 -12.16 -3.44 -1.58
CA SER A 153 -11.51 -4.09 -2.72
C SER A 153 -12.47 -4.38 -3.89
N MET A 154 -13.78 -4.40 -3.62
CA MET A 154 -14.84 -4.59 -4.61
C MET A 154 -16.01 -3.64 -4.29
N PRO A 155 -16.26 -2.59 -5.10
CA PRO A 155 -17.36 -1.69 -4.86
C PRO A 155 -18.67 -2.46 -4.98
N ARG A 156 -19.36 -2.65 -3.85
CA ARG A 156 -20.71 -3.20 -3.85
C ARG A 156 -21.61 -2.13 -4.46
N LYS A 157 -22.21 -2.44 -5.61
CA LYS A 157 -23.23 -1.59 -6.25
C LYS A 157 -24.46 -1.55 -5.35
N THR A 158 -24.44 -0.71 -4.33
CA THR A 158 -25.59 -0.42 -3.49
C THR A 158 -26.43 0.65 -4.19
N LYS A 159 -27.75 0.58 -4.00
CA LYS A 159 -28.66 1.61 -4.51
C LYS A 159 -28.30 2.95 -3.85
N CYS A 160 -28.14 4.01 -4.65
CA CYS A 160 -27.81 5.34 -4.12
C CYS A 160 -28.88 5.80 -3.12
N ASN A 161 -28.44 6.30 -1.96
CA ASN A 161 -29.30 6.96 -0.99
C ASN A 161 -29.19 8.48 -1.18
N PRO A 162 -30.23 9.16 -1.70
CA PRO A 162 -30.18 10.59 -1.99
C PRO A 162 -29.95 11.44 -0.74
N ALA A 163 -30.49 11.04 0.41
CA ALA A 163 -30.29 11.77 1.67
C ALA A 163 -28.84 11.66 2.15
N ALA A 164 -28.18 10.50 1.98
CA ALA A 164 -26.78 10.34 2.34
C ALA A 164 -25.87 11.12 1.38
N ALA A 165 -26.15 11.08 0.07
CA ALA A 165 -25.42 11.84 -0.94
C ALA A 165 -25.50 13.36 -0.65
N ALA A 166 -26.70 13.89 -0.39
CA ALA A 166 -26.86 15.32 -0.06
C ALA A 166 -26.11 15.72 1.23
N ARG A 167 -26.17 14.90 2.29
CA ARG A 167 -25.41 15.17 3.53
C ARG A 167 -23.91 15.19 3.29
N ASN A 168 -23.39 14.21 2.55
CA ASN A 168 -21.96 14.14 2.24
C ASN A 168 -21.50 15.27 1.33
N HIS A 169 -22.35 15.69 0.38
CA HIS A 169 -22.12 16.85 -0.47
C HIS A 169 -21.94 18.13 0.36
N HIS A 170 -22.89 18.44 1.26
CA HIS A 170 -22.79 19.61 2.12
C HIS A 170 -21.58 19.56 3.08
N LEU A 171 -21.27 18.38 3.61
CA LEU A 171 -20.05 18.20 4.40
C LEU A 171 -18.80 18.51 3.58
N CYS A 172 -18.76 18.07 2.32
CA CYS A 172 -17.67 18.32 1.40
C CYS A 172 -17.52 19.82 1.06
N GLU A 173 -18.62 20.52 0.78
CA GLU A 173 -18.63 21.97 0.55
C GLU A 173 -18.12 22.74 1.77
N SER A 174 -18.59 22.38 2.97
CA SER A 174 -18.13 23.01 4.22
C SER A 174 -16.63 22.80 4.48
N LEU A 175 -16.07 21.65 4.06
CA LEU A 175 -14.63 21.42 4.08
C LEU A 175 -13.92 22.33 3.08
N ALA A 176 -14.43 22.46 1.86
CA ALA A 176 -13.86 23.36 0.85
C ALA A 176 -13.83 24.82 1.35
N ASP A 177 -14.92 25.30 1.94
CA ASP A 177 -15.01 26.66 2.49
C ASP A 177 -14.05 26.90 3.66
N SER A 178 -13.96 25.93 4.58
CA SER A 178 -13.12 26.08 5.78
C SER A 178 -11.62 25.89 5.52
N CYS A 179 -11.27 25.07 4.52
CA CYS A 179 -9.88 24.74 4.19
C CYS A 179 -9.30 25.62 3.08
N PHE A 180 -10.13 26.01 2.11
CA PHE A 180 -9.75 26.79 0.93
C PHE A 180 -10.74 27.95 0.71
N PRO A 181 -10.77 28.95 1.61
CA PRO A 181 -11.70 30.06 1.45
C PRO A 181 -11.26 30.97 0.29
N VAL A 182 -12.20 31.23 -0.63
CA VAL A 182 -11.96 31.97 -1.88
C VAL A 182 -11.43 33.40 -1.67
N ASN A 183 -11.67 33.99 -0.50
CA ASN A 183 -11.21 35.33 -0.14
C ASN A 183 -9.73 35.40 0.28
N GLN A 184 -9.05 34.26 0.46
CA GLN A 184 -7.62 34.20 0.84
C GLN A 184 -6.66 34.20 -0.35
N GLY A 185 -7.14 34.58 -1.54
CA GLY A 185 -6.33 34.80 -2.73
C GLY A 185 -6.53 33.75 -3.84
N PRO A 186 -5.81 33.90 -4.97
CA PRO A 186 -6.04 33.10 -6.17
C PRO A 186 -5.72 31.62 -5.97
N SER A 187 -4.67 31.28 -5.23
CA SER A 187 -4.32 29.88 -4.93
C SER A 187 -5.38 29.19 -4.08
N ALA A 188 -5.94 29.89 -3.09
CA ALA A 188 -7.04 29.37 -2.28
C ALA A 188 -8.30 29.15 -3.14
N SER A 189 -8.64 30.12 -3.99
CA SER A 189 -9.77 29.99 -4.93
C SER A 189 -9.60 28.83 -5.92
N HIS A 190 -8.39 28.63 -6.45
CA HIS A 190 -8.12 27.53 -7.39
C HIS A 190 -8.22 26.16 -6.69
N LEU A 191 -7.69 26.05 -5.47
CA LEU A 191 -7.81 24.84 -4.66
C LEU A 191 -9.25 24.57 -4.22
N HIS A 192 -10.02 25.62 -3.95
CA HIS A 192 -11.45 25.53 -3.66
C HIS A 192 -12.23 24.90 -4.82
N GLU A 193 -12.10 25.46 -6.03
CA GLU A 193 -12.75 24.93 -7.23
C GLU A 193 -12.27 23.49 -7.52
N PHE A 194 -10.97 23.24 -7.39
CA PHE A 194 -10.41 21.90 -7.52
C PHE A 194 -11.04 20.91 -6.54
N PHE A 195 -11.16 21.28 -5.27
CA PHE A 195 -11.71 20.41 -4.23
C PHE A 195 -13.18 20.07 -4.52
N LEU A 196 -13.99 21.06 -4.89
CA LEU A 196 -15.40 20.84 -5.26
C LEU A 196 -15.53 19.86 -6.44
N ARG A 197 -14.80 20.10 -7.53
CA ARG A 197 -14.83 19.26 -8.75
C ARG A 197 -14.30 17.84 -8.51
N GLN A 198 -13.31 17.69 -7.65
CA GLN A 198 -12.61 16.42 -7.43
C GLN A 198 -13.32 15.51 -6.42
N PHE A 199 -13.90 16.10 -5.38
CA PHE A 199 -14.48 15.38 -4.25
C PHE A 199 -16.00 15.54 -4.14
N CYS A 200 -16.51 16.77 -4.29
CA CYS A 200 -17.90 17.09 -3.94
C CYS A 200 -18.89 16.73 -5.04
N ASP A 201 -18.58 17.05 -6.30
CA ASP A 201 -19.38 16.73 -7.50
C ASP A 201 -19.84 15.26 -7.55
N ALA A 202 -18.99 14.33 -7.11
CA ALA A 202 -19.30 12.91 -7.08
C ALA A 202 -20.39 12.51 -6.07
N HIS A 203 -20.82 13.39 -5.16
CA HIS A 203 -21.94 13.15 -4.22
C HIS A 203 -23.32 13.40 -4.88
N ALA A 204 -23.52 12.82 -6.06
CA ALA A 204 -24.78 12.86 -6.79
C ALA A 204 -25.28 11.45 -7.11
N CYS A 205 -26.59 11.23 -6.99
CA CYS A 205 -27.20 9.95 -7.40
C CYS A 205 -27.39 9.83 -8.92
N THR A 206 -27.20 10.93 -9.66
CA THR A 206 -27.21 10.92 -11.13
C THR A 206 -25.89 10.36 -11.63
N GLY A 207 -25.91 9.08 -12.00
CA GLY A 207 -24.72 8.32 -12.38
C GLY A 207 -23.96 8.98 -13.54
N GLY A 208 -22.81 9.56 -13.23
CA GLY A 208 -21.96 10.18 -14.25
C GLY A 208 -20.61 10.67 -13.73
N GLN A 209 -20.56 11.23 -12.52
CA GLN A 209 -19.31 11.79 -11.97
C GLN A 209 -18.57 10.77 -11.13
N LYS A 210 -17.36 10.39 -11.60
CA LYS A 210 -16.45 9.54 -10.86
C LYS A 210 -15.66 10.40 -9.88
N PRO A 211 -15.60 10.04 -8.58
CA PRO A 211 -14.67 10.69 -7.67
C PRO A 211 -13.25 10.48 -8.16
N PHE A 212 -12.39 11.45 -7.85
CA PHE A 212 -10.98 11.44 -8.23
C PHE A 212 -10.68 11.54 -9.73
N SER A 213 -11.50 12.29 -10.49
CA SER A 213 -11.42 12.41 -11.95
C SER A 213 -10.06 12.89 -12.48
N ARG A 214 -9.37 13.78 -11.76
CA ARG A 214 -8.03 14.30 -12.16
C ARG A 214 -6.88 13.32 -11.92
N GLY A 215 -7.17 12.08 -11.52
CA GLY A 215 -6.20 11.00 -11.36
C GLY A 215 -5.29 11.20 -10.15
N HIS A 216 -4.66 10.10 -9.72
CA HIS A 216 -3.63 10.15 -8.69
C HIS A 216 -2.28 10.51 -9.33
N ARG A 217 -1.38 11.13 -8.56
CA ARG A 217 0.03 11.20 -8.95
C ARG A 217 0.58 9.78 -8.93
N LYS A 218 0.74 9.14 -10.09
CA LYS A 218 1.52 7.90 -10.20
C LYS A 218 2.91 8.20 -9.65
N THR A 219 3.20 7.78 -8.43
CA THR A 219 4.57 7.58 -7.97
C THR A 219 5.16 6.55 -8.91
N ARG A 220 5.79 7.03 -9.99
CA ARG A 220 6.45 6.21 -10.99
C ARG A 220 7.42 5.34 -10.19
N SER A 221 7.06 4.06 -10.02
CA SER A 221 7.67 3.18 -9.03
C SER A 221 9.17 3.24 -9.23
N ILE A 222 9.89 3.87 -8.30
CA ILE A 222 11.33 4.02 -8.36
C ILE A 222 11.95 2.63 -8.50
N PHE A 223 11.35 1.63 -7.84
CA PHE A 223 11.68 0.21 -8.00
C PHE A 223 11.56 -0.30 -9.44
N TYR A 224 10.55 0.11 -10.21
CA TYR A 224 10.42 -0.27 -11.62
C TYR A 224 11.55 0.34 -12.47
N LEU A 225 11.93 1.60 -12.20
CA LEU A 225 13.08 2.24 -12.86
C LEU A 225 14.39 1.55 -12.47
N SER A 226 14.59 1.23 -11.18
CA SER A 226 15.76 0.51 -10.69
C SER A 226 15.89 -0.89 -11.30
N ILE A 227 14.80 -1.66 -11.35
CA ILE A 227 14.78 -3.00 -11.96
C ILE A 227 15.03 -2.92 -13.46
N SER A 228 14.43 -1.93 -14.15
CA SER A 228 14.66 -1.71 -15.59
C SER A 228 16.12 -1.40 -15.90
N ILE A 229 16.77 -0.52 -15.13
CA ILE A 229 18.19 -0.18 -15.28
C ILE A 229 19.07 -1.41 -14.99
N LEU A 230 18.78 -2.14 -13.90
CA LEU A 230 19.52 -3.35 -13.54
C LEU A 230 19.47 -4.41 -14.65
N THR A 231 18.30 -4.60 -15.25
CA THR A 231 18.10 -5.57 -16.34
C THR A 231 18.87 -5.16 -17.59
N LEU A 232 18.88 -3.87 -17.93
CA LEU A 232 19.65 -3.33 -19.07
C LEU A 232 21.17 -3.49 -18.92
N VAL A 233 21.68 -3.57 -17.69
CA VAL A 233 23.13 -3.75 -17.42
C VAL A 233 23.51 -5.23 -17.33
N LEU A 234 22.73 -6.04 -16.61
CA LEU A 234 23.06 -7.45 -16.39
C LEU A 234 22.93 -8.30 -17.67
N LEU A 235 21.97 -7.97 -18.52
CA LEU A 235 21.65 -8.77 -19.71
C LEU A 235 22.80 -8.72 -20.75
N PRO A 236 23.37 -7.56 -21.12
CA PRO A 236 24.58 -7.49 -21.95
C PRO A 236 25.79 -8.18 -21.31
N LEU A 237 26.02 -8.00 -20.01
CA LEU A 237 27.14 -8.64 -19.31
C LEU A 237 27.06 -10.17 -19.38
N PHE A 238 25.85 -10.72 -19.22
CA PHE A 238 25.61 -12.15 -19.37
C PHE A 238 25.95 -12.64 -20.79
N TYR A 239 25.52 -11.93 -21.84
CA TYR A 239 25.84 -12.31 -23.22
C TYR A 239 27.33 -12.15 -23.55
N ILE A 240 27.99 -11.12 -23.02
CA ILE A 240 29.46 -10.95 -23.16
C ILE A 240 30.19 -12.10 -22.49
N PHE A 241 29.76 -12.51 -21.29
CA PHE A 241 30.33 -13.65 -20.58
C PHE A 241 30.19 -14.96 -21.38
N ILE A 242 28.99 -15.24 -21.91
CA ILE A 242 28.75 -16.40 -22.77
C ILE A 242 29.61 -16.34 -24.05
N TYR A 243 29.71 -15.17 -24.68
CA TYR A 243 30.54 -14.97 -25.86
C TYR A 243 32.03 -15.25 -25.57
N MET A 244 32.56 -14.72 -24.46
CA MET A 244 33.93 -14.97 -24.04
C MET A 244 34.18 -16.43 -23.67
N HIS A 245 33.23 -17.09 -23.02
CA HIS A 245 33.31 -18.51 -22.68
C HIS A 245 33.31 -19.41 -23.93
N GLN A 246 32.42 -19.14 -24.90
CA GLN A 246 32.42 -19.86 -26.18
C GLN A 246 33.70 -19.64 -26.98
N ARG A 247 34.27 -18.42 -26.93
CA ARG A 247 35.54 -18.11 -27.59
C ARG A 247 36.73 -18.76 -26.88
N GLY A 248 36.70 -18.83 -25.55
CA GLY A 248 37.70 -19.53 -24.73
C GLY A 248 37.72 -21.04 -24.97
N ILE A 249 36.54 -21.67 -25.09
CA ILE A 249 36.42 -23.09 -25.44
C ILE A 249 36.95 -23.36 -26.86
N LYS A 250 36.73 -22.43 -27.82
CA LYS A 250 37.24 -22.55 -29.19
C LYS A 250 38.73 -22.22 -29.35
N GLY A 251 39.37 -21.59 -28.38
CA GLY A 251 40.79 -21.23 -28.40
C GLY A 251 41.75 -22.30 -27.83
N GLY A 252 41.22 -23.33 -27.16
CA GLY A 252 42.03 -24.36 -26.48
C GLY A 252 42.55 -25.50 -27.36
N THR A 253 42.18 -25.56 -28.63
CA THR A 253 42.59 -26.63 -29.56
C THR A 253 43.39 -26.09 -30.75
N VAL A 254 44.49 -25.38 -30.48
CA VAL A 254 45.47 -25.02 -31.52
C VAL A 254 46.84 -25.55 -31.13
N GLU A 255 47.15 -26.70 -31.71
CA GLU A 255 48.44 -27.38 -31.95
C GLU A 255 49.67 -27.07 -31.08
N LEU A 256 50.07 -28.05 -30.27
CA LEU A 256 51.48 -28.24 -29.88
C LEU A 256 52.28 -28.63 -31.14
N LYS A 257 52.85 -27.62 -31.82
CA LYS A 257 53.76 -27.78 -32.96
C LYS A 257 54.99 -28.59 -32.53
N ARG A 258 55.05 -29.86 -32.95
CA ARG A 258 56.17 -30.79 -32.69
C ARG A 258 57.45 -30.24 -33.35
N ILE A 259 58.43 -29.85 -32.52
CA ILE A 259 59.78 -29.45 -32.96
C ILE A 259 60.43 -30.66 -33.67
N SER A 260 60.76 -30.54 -34.95
CA SER A 260 61.58 -31.52 -35.66
C SER A 260 63.03 -31.39 -35.22
N LYS A 261 63.64 -32.50 -34.78
CA LYS A 261 65.08 -32.56 -34.53
C LYS A 261 65.82 -32.48 -35.86
N SER A 262 66.56 -31.40 -36.06
CA SER A 262 67.69 -31.37 -36.99
C SER A 262 68.92 -32.01 -36.32
N VAL A 263 69.96 -32.30 -37.13
CA VAL A 263 71.31 -32.82 -36.77
C VAL A 263 71.39 -34.36 -36.85
N ARG A 264 72.26 -35.01 -37.66
CA ARG A 264 73.65 -34.71 -38.03
C ARG A 264 74.11 -35.48 -39.29
N LYS A 265 74.98 -34.85 -40.08
CA LYS A 265 75.84 -35.45 -41.12
C LYS A 265 76.73 -36.57 -40.56
N LYS A 266 76.97 -37.64 -41.32
CA LYS A 266 78.15 -38.53 -41.17
C LYS A 266 79.23 -38.16 -42.20
N LYS A 267 80.48 -38.21 -41.76
CA LYS A 267 81.73 -37.92 -42.51
C LYS A 267 82.11 -39.08 -43.46
N PRO A 268 83.04 -38.84 -44.42
CA PRO A 268 83.37 -39.77 -45.50
C PRO A 268 84.35 -40.86 -45.05
N SER A 269 84.36 -41.95 -45.82
CA SER A 269 85.50 -42.86 -45.97
C SER A 269 85.55 -43.34 -47.41
#